data_AF-A0A2N2Y4C6-F1
#
_entry.id   AF-A0A2N2Y4C6-F1
#
_cell.length_a   1.000
_cell.length_b   1.000
_cell.length_c   1.000
_cell.angle_alpha   90.00
_cell.angle_beta   90.00
_cell.angle_gamma   90.00
#
_symmetry.space_group_name_H-M   'P 1'
#
loop_
_entity.id
_entity.type
_entity.pdbx_description
1 polymer ?
#
loop_
_entity_poly.entity_id
_entity_poly.type
_entity_poly.pdbx_seq_one_letter_code
_entity_poly.pdbx_strand_id
1 'polypeptide(L)'
;MNRITSIILVLIAFVFTILISNIIPKKQFEPYTLELDSLWRKEATDQEYILDINNDSTSESLLHYRINKSGHSIEYRHNKSLHEIYIFDKSEVFISRFITLADINQDGAKDIIFLTARGHLTYLNILEYSFSKKLLLPLRKVKLDSISYFNNAPDVTNNFLITNESNVYFDLAAGYSIQPRNIYKFDLSDNKLTKTARSSIVNLKAELLTYHNQEYLLAKKVIAAGNTVSPGESEGLKNSRNKDTLQMYEETKDRIYQFGDFASYILLYDNNLKFAFTPVEFFGWTNYTLSEIITIEDIPYIISLSNSQIENNKKAKIILSNLQGQVLKQITALYDYDNLFTNGKEIVLHSADNLDIYSDDLTLAERIDKISNACGFFDINNNKQKEFIAFNKNELIIFANDFHDRTTFSIEQEFAPLPEDGRIEVIHHQGRNCIFYNSRLFYYLFSYSKNHYAWLKYPFYALMMLFWFGLLFFVVKYNTKRLEKDKQHLESIINERTLELKYKNEQLALQKDEIGIKAEELRVKNRHLEELDKFKRILISTLVHDLKNPLGQIMMKTTDKK
;
A
#
# COMPACT_ATOMS: atom_id res chain seq x y z
N MET A 1 -19.35 -41.56 -9.82
CA MET A 1 -18.01 -40.97 -9.54
C MET A 1 -17.73 -41.20 -8.07
N ASN A 2 -16.53 -41.67 -7.70
CA ASN A 2 -16.24 -42.02 -6.30
C ASN A 2 -15.84 -40.76 -5.51
N ARG A 3 -16.04 -40.74 -4.17
CA ARG A 3 -15.72 -39.56 -3.34
C ARG A 3 -14.26 -39.12 -3.51
N ILE A 4 -13.34 -40.08 -3.58
CA ILE A 4 -11.90 -39.85 -3.76
C ILE A 4 -11.61 -39.11 -5.06
N THR A 5 -12.26 -39.49 -6.17
CA THR A 5 -12.06 -38.83 -7.47
C THR A 5 -12.55 -37.39 -7.46
N SER A 6 -13.63 -37.12 -6.73
CA SER A 6 -14.19 -35.76 -6.58
C SER A 6 -13.24 -34.87 -5.78
N ILE A 7 -12.65 -35.40 -4.69
CA ILE A 7 -11.68 -34.69 -3.86
C ILE A 7 -10.41 -34.35 -4.67
N ILE A 8 -9.89 -35.30 -5.46
CA ILE A 8 -8.73 -35.09 -6.32
C ILE A 8 -9.00 -33.99 -7.36
N LEU A 9 -10.18 -33.98 -7.97
CA LEU A 9 -10.56 -32.95 -8.95
C LEU A 9 -10.60 -31.54 -8.34
N VAL A 10 -11.15 -31.40 -7.13
CA VAL A 10 -11.18 -30.13 -6.41
C VAL A 10 -9.76 -29.64 -6.09
N LEU A 11 -8.89 -30.55 -5.63
CA LEU A 11 -7.48 -30.24 -5.35
C LEU A 11 -6.74 -29.74 -6.60
N ILE A 12 -6.91 -30.42 -7.73
CA ILE A 12 -6.29 -30.03 -8.99
C ILE A 12 -6.82 -28.66 -9.46
N ALA A 13 -8.14 -28.44 -9.39
CA ALA A 13 -8.74 -27.16 -9.75
C ALA A 13 -8.23 -26.01 -8.85
N PHE A 14 -8.06 -26.27 -7.55
CA PHE A 14 -7.49 -25.31 -6.60
C PHE A 14 -6.04 -24.95 -6.96
N VAL A 15 -5.21 -25.94 -7.28
CA VAL A 15 -3.82 -25.72 -7.72
C VAL A 15 -3.74 -24.88 -8.99
N PHE A 16 -4.57 -25.18 -10.01
CA PHE A 16 -4.66 -24.35 -11.21
C PHE A 16 -5.12 -22.93 -10.90
N THR A 17 -6.05 -22.77 -9.96
CA THR A 17 -6.54 -21.46 -9.55
C THR A 17 -5.43 -20.62 -8.92
N ILE A 18 -4.64 -21.22 -8.03
CA ILE A 18 -3.46 -20.59 -7.44
C ILE A 18 -2.43 -20.22 -8.52
N LEU A 19 -2.12 -21.14 -9.44
CA LEU A 19 -1.17 -20.88 -10.52
C LEU A 19 -1.57 -19.69 -11.37
N ILE A 20 -2.84 -19.60 -11.78
CA ILE A 20 -3.34 -18.47 -12.57
C ILE A 20 -3.40 -17.18 -11.73
N SER A 21 -3.71 -17.27 -10.44
CA SER A 21 -3.67 -16.09 -9.56
C SER A 21 -2.29 -15.43 -9.50
N ASN A 22 -1.22 -16.19 -9.75
CA ASN A 22 0.14 -15.66 -9.84
C ASN A 22 0.47 -15.05 -11.23
N ILE A 23 -0.30 -15.40 -12.27
CA ILE A 23 -0.11 -14.91 -13.65
C ILE A 23 -0.95 -13.65 -13.91
N ILE A 24 -2.16 -13.57 -13.35
CA ILE A 24 -3.00 -12.38 -13.49
C ILE A 24 -2.33 -11.21 -12.76
N PRO A 25 -2.13 -10.05 -13.42
CA PRO A 25 -1.50 -8.90 -12.78
C PRO A 25 -2.27 -8.52 -11.51
N LYS A 26 -1.59 -8.54 -10.35
CA LYS A 26 -2.17 -8.14 -9.06
C LYS A 26 -2.88 -6.79 -9.14
N LYS A 27 -2.33 -5.88 -9.95
CA LYS A 27 -2.83 -4.52 -10.21
C LYS A 27 -4.27 -4.46 -10.71
N GLN A 28 -4.81 -5.50 -11.35
CA GLN A 28 -6.13 -5.45 -11.97
C GLN A 28 -7.28 -5.43 -10.93
N PHE A 29 -7.02 -5.97 -9.74
CA PHE A 29 -7.99 -6.04 -8.63
C PHE A 29 -7.52 -5.28 -7.39
N GLU A 30 -6.52 -4.39 -7.53
CA GLU A 30 -6.14 -3.50 -6.43
C GLU A 30 -7.30 -2.51 -6.16
N PRO A 31 -7.59 -2.21 -4.87
CA PRO A 31 -8.71 -1.35 -4.47
C PRO A 31 -8.60 0.07 -5.02
N TYR A 32 -7.36 0.52 -5.21
CA TYR A 32 -7.03 1.83 -5.78
C TYR A 32 -6.01 1.66 -6.89
N THR A 33 -6.14 2.48 -7.93
CA THR A 33 -5.17 2.61 -9.01
C THR A 33 -4.31 3.82 -8.73
N LEU A 34 -3.01 3.60 -8.64
CA LEU A 34 -1.99 4.62 -8.40
C LEU A 34 -1.02 4.63 -9.59
N GLU A 35 -0.98 5.73 -10.33
CA GLU A 35 -0.17 5.90 -11.54
C GLU A 35 0.79 7.06 -11.37
N LEU A 36 2.08 6.87 -11.65
CA LEU A 36 3.06 7.95 -11.67
C LEU A 36 2.91 8.73 -12.99
N ASP A 37 2.31 9.91 -12.92
CA ASP A 37 2.03 10.75 -14.09
C ASP A 37 3.27 11.53 -14.53
N SER A 38 4.02 12.07 -13.57
CA SER A 38 5.16 12.93 -13.84
C SER A 38 6.18 12.89 -12.72
N LEU A 39 7.45 13.02 -13.13
CA LEU A 39 8.62 13.04 -12.26
C LEU A 39 9.63 14.03 -12.85
N TRP A 40 10.11 14.96 -12.04
CA TRP A 40 11.18 15.87 -12.44
C TRP A 40 12.08 16.24 -11.27
N ARG A 41 13.31 16.65 -11.60
CA ARG A 41 14.37 16.90 -10.63
C ARG A 41 14.13 18.22 -9.90
N LYS A 42 14.46 18.22 -8.61
CA LYS A 42 14.45 19.36 -7.71
C LYS A 42 15.88 19.85 -7.44
N GLU A 43 16.04 21.16 -7.38
CA GLU A 43 17.22 21.80 -6.81
C GLU A 43 16.99 22.09 -5.32
N ALA A 44 18.02 21.95 -4.49
CA ALA A 44 17.86 22.01 -3.03
C ALA A 44 17.33 23.35 -2.49
N THR A 45 17.43 24.42 -3.28
CA THR A 45 16.98 25.77 -2.92
C THR A 45 15.69 26.16 -3.61
N ASP A 46 15.04 25.25 -4.33
CA ASP A 46 13.85 25.55 -5.12
C ASP A 46 12.67 24.75 -4.55
N GLN A 47 11.49 25.34 -4.56
CA GLN A 47 10.25 24.67 -4.19
C GLN A 47 9.17 24.96 -5.22
N GLU A 48 8.62 23.92 -5.83
CA GLU A 48 7.50 24.02 -6.76
C GLU A 48 6.18 23.64 -6.07
N TYR A 49 5.11 24.34 -6.47
CA TYR A 49 3.74 24.09 -6.06
C TYR A 49 2.88 24.00 -7.32
N ILE A 50 1.99 23.01 -7.37
CA ILE A 50 1.05 22.83 -8.48
C ILE A 50 -0.36 22.95 -7.91
N LEU A 51 -1.11 23.92 -8.39
CA LEU A 51 -2.47 24.15 -7.92
C LEU A 51 -3.25 24.97 -8.94
N ASP A 52 -4.56 24.81 -8.89
CA ASP A 52 -5.49 25.74 -9.52
C ASP A 52 -5.65 26.97 -8.60
N ILE A 53 -5.05 28.09 -9.01
CA ILE A 53 -5.04 29.37 -8.30
C ILE A 53 -6.31 30.15 -8.58
N ASN A 54 -6.78 30.16 -9.82
CA ASN A 54 -7.90 31.01 -10.25
C ASN A 54 -9.24 30.26 -10.32
N ASN A 55 -9.26 28.99 -9.91
CA ASN A 55 -10.39 28.07 -9.90
C ASN A 55 -11.00 27.82 -11.30
N ASP A 56 -10.16 27.79 -12.34
CA ASP A 56 -10.58 27.54 -13.74
C ASP A 56 -10.47 26.06 -14.15
N SER A 57 -10.21 25.17 -13.19
CA SER A 57 -9.96 23.72 -13.37
C SER A 57 -8.68 23.39 -14.13
N THR A 58 -7.80 24.36 -14.37
CA THR A 58 -6.45 24.14 -14.88
C THR A 58 -5.44 24.48 -13.80
N SER A 59 -4.45 23.60 -13.59
CA SER A 59 -3.44 23.86 -12.57
C SER A 59 -2.34 24.75 -13.11
N GLU A 60 -2.02 25.81 -12.38
CA GLU A 60 -0.80 26.60 -12.52
C GLU A 60 0.37 25.99 -11.75
N SER A 61 1.56 26.48 -12.06
CA SER A 61 2.79 26.19 -11.33
C SER A 61 3.34 27.47 -10.71
N LEU A 62 3.64 27.39 -9.41
CA LEU A 62 4.41 28.39 -8.69
C LEU A 62 5.79 27.81 -8.39
N LEU A 63 6.84 28.46 -8.90
CA LEU A 63 8.22 28.12 -8.56
C LEU A 63 8.78 29.16 -7.60
N HIS A 64 9.02 28.75 -6.36
CA HIS A 64 9.79 29.50 -5.38
C HIS A 64 11.27 29.21 -5.59
N TYR A 65 11.92 30.08 -6.36
CA TYR A 65 13.26 29.88 -6.89
C TYR A 65 14.32 30.42 -5.92
N ARG A 66 15.40 29.65 -5.72
CA ARG A 66 16.61 30.05 -4.98
C ARG A 66 16.32 30.66 -3.61
N ILE A 67 15.49 30.00 -2.81
CA ILE A 67 15.06 30.42 -1.46
C ILE A 67 16.28 30.87 -0.64
N ASN A 68 16.25 32.14 -0.19
CA ASN A 68 17.30 32.77 0.61
C ASN A 68 18.70 32.79 -0.05
N LYS A 69 18.76 32.76 -1.38
CA LYS A 69 20.00 32.89 -2.17
C LYS A 69 19.89 34.06 -3.16
N SER A 70 20.97 34.31 -3.90
CA SER A 70 20.98 35.37 -4.92
C SER A 70 19.96 35.08 -6.03
N GLY A 71 19.12 36.06 -6.37
CA GLY A 71 18.05 35.90 -7.36
C GLY A 71 16.80 35.19 -6.84
N HIS A 72 16.61 35.16 -5.51
CA HIS A 72 15.42 34.60 -4.85
C HIS A 72 14.13 35.30 -5.34
N SER A 73 13.21 34.50 -5.88
CA SER A 73 11.94 34.96 -6.43
C SER A 73 10.81 33.94 -6.24
N ILE A 74 9.57 34.38 -6.43
CA ILE A 74 8.41 33.51 -6.68
C ILE A 74 7.97 33.76 -8.11
N GLU A 75 7.97 32.71 -8.92
CA GLU A 75 7.58 32.75 -10.33
C GLU A 75 6.22 32.11 -10.51
N TYR A 76 5.29 32.85 -11.10
CA TYR A 76 3.96 32.37 -11.46
C TYR A 76 3.90 32.00 -12.93
N ARG A 77 3.54 30.74 -13.19
CA ARG A 77 3.52 30.15 -14.52
C ARG A 77 2.17 29.51 -14.80
N HIS A 78 1.62 29.80 -15.97
CA HIS A 78 0.39 29.21 -16.45
C HIS A 78 0.63 28.67 -17.87
N ASN A 79 0.23 27.42 -18.12
CA ASN A 79 0.50 26.71 -19.38
C ASN A 79 1.98 26.77 -19.82
N LYS A 80 2.90 26.57 -18.88
CA LYS A 80 4.38 26.65 -19.07
C LYS A 80 4.91 28.03 -19.48
N SER A 81 4.05 29.03 -19.63
CA SER A 81 4.45 30.42 -19.86
C SER A 81 4.69 31.09 -18.52
N LEU A 82 5.79 31.84 -18.41
CA LEU A 82 6.04 32.70 -17.25
C LEU A 82 5.16 33.95 -17.36
N HIS A 83 4.29 34.15 -16.38
CA HIS A 83 3.39 35.31 -16.32
C HIS A 83 3.93 36.41 -15.43
N GLU A 84 4.46 36.05 -14.26
CA GLU A 84 4.93 37.03 -13.28
C GLU A 84 6.10 36.52 -12.44
N ILE A 85 6.91 37.46 -11.96
CA ILE A 85 7.99 37.20 -11.00
C ILE A 85 7.87 38.20 -9.85
N TYR A 86 7.65 37.70 -8.64
CA TYR A 86 7.84 38.46 -7.41
C TYR A 86 9.30 38.33 -6.95
N ILE A 87 10.03 39.44 -6.87
CA ILE A 87 11.45 39.45 -6.51
C ILE A 87 11.62 39.92 -5.07
N PHE A 88 12.38 39.18 -4.27
CA PHE A 88 12.68 39.53 -2.89
C PHE A 88 13.78 40.61 -2.83
N ASP A 89 13.67 41.52 -1.86
CA ASP A 89 14.76 42.46 -1.57
C ASP A 89 15.98 41.68 -1.07
N LYS A 90 17.20 42.10 -1.44
CA LYS A 90 18.44 41.43 -1.03
C LYS A 90 18.61 41.31 0.50
N SER A 91 18.00 42.22 1.26
CA SER A 91 18.00 42.25 2.73
C SER A 91 16.85 41.48 3.36
N GLU A 92 15.94 40.94 2.56
CA GLU A 92 14.76 40.20 3.00
C GLU A 92 15.04 38.69 2.98
N VAL A 93 14.72 38.03 4.09
CA VAL A 93 14.92 36.59 4.30
C VAL A 93 13.55 35.95 4.46
N PHE A 94 13.27 34.91 3.68
CA PHE A 94 12.08 34.07 3.85
C PHE A 94 12.27 33.18 5.09
N ILE A 95 11.34 33.29 6.04
CA ILE A 95 11.41 32.57 7.33
C ILE A 95 10.27 31.56 7.49
N SER A 96 9.24 31.62 6.64
CA SER A 96 8.26 30.55 6.53
C SER A 96 8.92 29.24 6.15
N ARG A 97 8.34 28.13 6.61
CA ARG A 97 8.77 26.81 6.14
C ARG A 97 8.46 26.62 4.65
N PHE A 98 7.28 27.07 4.25
CA PHE A 98 6.78 27.01 2.88
C PHE A 98 5.82 28.17 2.62
N ILE A 99 5.46 28.35 1.35
CA ILE A 99 4.34 29.21 0.96
C ILE A 99 3.03 28.50 1.31
N THR A 100 2.07 29.27 1.84
CA THR A 100 0.70 28.83 2.05
C THR A 100 -0.21 29.47 1.01
N LEU A 101 -1.15 28.68 0.49
CA LEU A 101 -2.05 29.05 -0.60
C LEU A 101 -3.49 28.88 -0.12
N ALA A 102 -4.25 29.97 -0.06
CA ALA A 102 -5.61 29.95 0.47
C ALA A 102 -6.42 31.13 -0.05
N ASP A 103 -7.72 30.92 -0.26
CA ASP A 103 -8.68 31.98 -0.59
C ASP A 103 -9.09 32.73 0.69
N ILE A 104 -8.28 33.71 1.12
CA ILE A 104 -8.50 34.43 2.38
C ILE A 104 -9.37 35.67 2.20
N ASN A 105 -9.50 36.18 0.98
CA ASN A 105 -10.39 37.29 0.65
C ASN A 105 -11.79 36.82 0.20
N GLN A 106 -11.98 35.50 0.02
CA GLN A 106 -13.22 34.84 -0.39
C GLN A 106 -13.70 35.25 -1.80
N ASP A 107 -12.75 35.55 -2.70
CA ASP A 107 -13.06 35.91 -4.09
C ASP A 107 -13.04 34.71 -5.06
N GLY A 108 -12.72 33.52 -4.55
CA GLY A 108 -12.65 32.27 -5.28
C GLY A 108 -11.26 31.93 -5.83
N ALA A 109 -10.30 32.86 -5.80
CA ALA A 109 -8.90 32.59 -6.11
C ALA A 109 -8.06 32.36 -4.86
N LYS A 110 -6.94 31.65 -5.01
CA LYS A 110 -6.00 31.39 -3.93
C LYS A 110 -4.94 32.48 -3.85
N ASP A 111 -4.80 33.06 -2.67
CA ASP A 111 -3.77 34.03 -2.34
C ASP A 111 -2.48 33.34 -1.86
N ILE A 112 -1.34 33.99 -2.08
CA ILE A 112 -0.02 33.54 -1.64
C ILE A 112 0.33 34.21 -0.33
N ILE A 113 0.59 33.41 0.71
CA ILE A 113 0.82 33.88 2.08
C ILE A 113 2.15 33.34 2.60
N PHE A 114 3.00 34.22 3.11
CA PHE A 114 4.30 33.84 3.68
C PHE A 114 4.88 34.92 4.61
N LEU A 115 5.88 34.52 5.40
CA LEU A 115 6.56 35.36 6.37
C LEU A 115 8.00 35.66 5.95
N THR A 116 8.42 36.90 6.15
CA THR A 116 9.79 37.35 5.90
C THR A 116 10.37 38.10 7.10
N ALA A 117 11.70 38.13 7.17
CA ALA A 117 12.47 38.97 8.07
C ALA A 117 13.29 39.97 7.25
N ARG A 118 13.29 41.24 7.67
CA ARG A 118 14.10 42.30 7.05
C ARG A 118 14.59 43.27 8.11
N GLY A 119 15.91 43.30 8.31
CA GLY A 119 16.50 43.93 9.48
C GLY A 119 15.88 43.36 10.77
N HIS A 120 15.70 44.17 11.79
CA HIS A 120 15.17 43.72 13.09
C HIS A 120 13.65 43.53 13.14
N LEU A 121 12.99 43.27 12.01
CA LEU A 121 11.53 43.18 11.91
C LEU A 121 11.10 42.00 11.04
N THR A 122 9.95 41.45 11.42
CA THR A 122 9.24 40.41 10.66
C THR A 122 7.98 40.95 10.01
N TYR A 123 7.59 40.34 8.89
CA TYR A 123 6.46 40.74 8.08
C TYR A 123 5.64 39.54 7.62
N LEU A 124 4.32 39.65 7.69
CA LEU A 124 3.38 38.81 6.96
C LEU A 124 3.15 39.43 5.58
N ASN A 125 3.38 38.66 4.52
CA ASN A 125 3.18 39.07 3.15
C ASN A 125 2.01 38.28 2.56
N ILE A 126 1.10 38.98 1.90
CA ILE A 126 -0.07 38.44 1.23
C ILE A 126 -0.07 38.98 -0.20
N LEU A 127 0.01 38.10 -1.19
CA LEU A 127 -0.15 38.43 -2.61
C LEU A 127 -1.49 37.87 -3.09
N GLU A 128 -2.35 38.76 -3.59
CA GLU A 128 -3.68 38.39 -4.11
C GLU A 128 -3.64 38.08 -5.60
N TYR A 129 -4.47 37.14 -6.06
CA TYR A 129 -4.65 36.93 -7.48
C TYR A 129 -5.68 37.91 -8.06
N SER A 130 -5.24 38.77 -8.98
CA SER A 130 -6.14 39.70 -9.66
C SER A 130 -6.71 39.10 -10.94
N PHE A 131 -7.98 38.68 -10.94
CA PHE A 131 -8.68 38.19 -12.13
C PHE A 131 -8.60 39.13 -13.34
N SER A 132 -8.72 40.45 -13.09
CA SER A 132 -8.70 41.46 -14.16
C SER A 132 -7.37 41.55 -14.87
N LYS A 133 -6.26 41.38 -14.13
CA LYS A 133 -4.90 41.49 -14.67
C LYS A 133 -4.27 40.13 -14.97
N LYS A 134 -4.81 39.05 -14.41
CA LYS A 134 -4.25 37.69 -14.41
C LYS A 134 -2.84 37.65 -13.82
N LEU A 135 -2.65 38.38 -12.72
CA LEU A 135 -1.38 38.62 -12.04
C LEU A 135 -1.57 38.58 -10.52
N LEU A 136 -0.52 38.24 -9.79
CA LEU A 136 -0.40 38.27 -8.34
C LEU A 136 0.05 39.65 -7.86
N LEU A 137 -0.85 40.38 -7.21
CA LEU A 137 -0.56 41.73 -6.71
C LEU A 137 -0.28 41.70 -5.20
N PRO A 138 0.63 42.52 -4.67
CA PRO A 138 0.81 42.64 -3.25
C PRO A 138 -0.44 43.27 -2.61
N LEU A 139 -1.23 42.46 -1.89
CA LEU A 139 -2.43 42.90 -1.18
C LEU A 139 -2.06 43.56 0.15
N ARG A 140 -1.21 42.88 0.95
CA ARG A 140 -0.80 43.36 2.27
C ARG A 140 0.64 42.97 2.60
N LYS A 141 1.30 43.87 3.34
CA LYS A 141 2.54 43.61 4.07
C LYS A 141 2.40 44.12 5.50
N VAL A 142 2.16 43.21 6.43
CA VAL A 142 1.84 43.53 7.82
C VAL A 142 3.10 43.37 8.67
N LYS A 143 3.49 44.43 9.37
CA LYS A 143 4.61 44.38 10.33
C LYS A 143 4.18 43.59 11.58
N LEU A 144 5.02 42.67 12.04
CA LEU A 144 4.69 41.73 13.11
C LEU A 144 5.43 42.04 14.42
N ASP A 145 6.66 41.54 14.56
CA ASP A 145 7.44 41.70 15.78
C ASP A 145 8.92 41.97 15.47
N SER A 146 9.62 42.45 16.49
CA SER A 146 11.06 42.66 16.44
C SER A 146 11.82 41.38 16.69
N ILE A 147 12.95 41.22 16.00
CA ILE A 147 13.78 40.02 16.08
C ILE A 147 15.25 40.36 16.31
N SER A 148 15.95 39.39 16.87
CA SER A 148 17.41 39.41 17.01
C SER A 148 18.09 38.73 15.83
N TYR A 149 19.40 38.89 15.74
CA TYR A 149 20.24 38.18 14.78
C TYR A 149 21.27 37.34 15.54
N PHE A 150 21.56 36.17 14.99
CA PHE A 150 22.62 35.30 15.47
C PHE A 150 23.43 34.83 14.26
N ASN A 151 24.76 34.95 14.31
CA ASN A 151 25.66 34.62 13.20
C ASN A 151 25.23 35.23 11.84
N ASN A 152 24.83 36.50 11.84
CA ASN A 152 24.34 37.24 10.66
C ASN A 152 23.07 36.66 10.00
N ALA A 153 22.37 35.73 10.66
CA ALA A 153 21.06 35.25 10.25
C ALA A 153 19.98 35.76 11.23
N PRO A 154 18.75 36.00 10.76
CA PRO A 154 17.64 36.32 11.65
C PRO A 154 17.39 35.15 12.60
N ASP A 155 17.33 35.41 13.90
CA ASP A 155 17.06 34.40 14.92
C ASP A 155 15.56 34.23 15.13
N VAL A 156 14.89 33.77 14.07
CA VAL A 156 13.45 33.49 14.06
C VAL A 156 13.14 32.48 12.97
N THR A 157 12.21 31.58 13.25
CA THR A 157 11.58 30.72 12.26
C THR A 157 10.07 30.83 12.35
N ASN A 158 9.39 30.36 11.31
CA ASN A 158 7.96 30.09 11.34
C ASN A 158 7.74 28.60 11.08
N ASN A 159 7.15 27.91 12.06
CA ASN A 159 6.97 26.46 12.03
C ASN A 159 5.64 26.06 11.40
N PHE A 160 4.58 26.85 11.59
CA PHE A 160 3.27 26.64 10.97
C PHE A 160 2.63 27.94 10.47
N LEU A 161 1.87 27.83 9.39
CA LEU A 161 1.01 28.89 8.88
C LEU A 161 -0.25 28.22 8.31
N ILE A 162 -1.37 28.46 8.98
CA ILE A 162 -2.68 27.88 8.63
C ILE A 162 -3.69 29.00 8.44
N THR A 163 -4.71 28.74 7.64
CA THR A 163 -5.75 29.71 7.30
C THR A 163 -7.12 29.12 7.61
N ASN A 164 -8.06 29.98 7.98
CA ASN A 164 -9.48 29.66 8.01
C ASN A 164 -10.25 30.91 7.64
N GLU A 165 -10.99 30.84 6.53
CA GLU A 165 -11.67 32.00 5.96
C GLU A 165 -10.70 33.19 5.84
N SER A 166 -11.06 34.36 6.41
CA SER A 166 -10.23 35.57 6.40
C SER A 166 -9.12 35.60 7.45
N ASN A 167 -8.97 34.55 8.25
CA ASN A 167 -8.00 34.49 9.35
C ASN A 167 -6.74 33.73 8.95
N VAL A 168 -5.58 34.30 9.28
CA VAL A 168 -4.27 33.68 9.12
C VAL A 168 -3.63 33.48 10.49
N TYR A 169 -3.37 32.22 10.84
CA TYR A 169 -2.73 31.82 12.10
C TYR A 169 -1.30 31.35 11.83
N PHE A 170 -0.34 31.82 12.62
CA PHE A 170 1.06 31.45 12.46
C PHE A 170 1.88 31.69 13.73
N ASP A 171 3.01 31.02 13.86
CA ASP A 171 3.98 31.29 14.91
C ASP A 171 5.19 32.10 14.41
N LEU A 172 5.80 32.82 15.34
CA LEU A 172 7.21 33.19 15.24
C LEU A 172 7.92 32.53 16.42
N ALA A 173 8.98 31.78 16.14
CA ALA A 173 9.75 31.04 17.12
C ALA A 173 11.23 31.45 17.04
N ALA A 174 11.66 32.29 17.98
CA ALA A 174 13.06 32.63 18.16
C ALA A 174 13.82 31.49 18.86
N GLY A 175 15.04 31.23 18.40
CA GLY A 175 15.93 30.25 19.01
C GLY A 175 16.65 30.83 20.22
N TYR A 176 17.77 31.51 19.96
CA TYR A 176 18.73 31.96 20.96
C TYR A 176 18.23 33.14 21.81
N SER A 177 17.52 34.07 21.19
CA SER A 177 16.97 35.27 21.81
C SER A 177 15.69 35.01 22.59
N ILE A 178 15.10 33.80 22.46
CA ILE A 178 13.84 33.36 23.09
C ILE A 178 12.61 34.14 22.63
N GLN A 179 12.73 35.41 22.24
CA GLN A 179 11.64 36.24 21.77
C GLN A 179 11.88 36.72 20.33
N PRO A 180 10.83 36.72 19.49
CA PRO A 180 9.45 36.33 19.79
C PRO A 180 9.25 34.80 19.80
N ARG A 181 8.49 34.29 20.77
CA ARG A 181 7.92 32.92 20.79
C ARG A 181 6.42 33.03 21.05
N ASN A 182 5.71 33.49 20.02
CA ASN A 182 4.28 33.81 20.10
C ASN A 182 3.53 33.19 18.92
N ILE A 183 2.25 32.94 19.12
CA ILE A 183 1.29 32.66 18.05
C ILE A 183 0.56 33.95 17.71
N TYR A 184 0.32 34.17 16.43
CA TYR A 184 -0.35 35.33 15.87
C TYR A 184 -1.59 34.87 15.11
N LYS A 185 -2.60 35.74 15.13
CA LYS A 185 -3.81 35.67 14.32
C LYS A 185 -3.95 37.00 13.62
N PHE A 186 -3.92 36.99 12.29
CA PHE A 186 -4.25 38.14 11.47
C PHE A 186 -5.61 37.95 10.83
N ASP A 187 -6.54 38.83 11.14
CA ASP A 187 -7.86 38.89 10.51
C ASP A 187 -7.80 39.91 9.35
N LEU A 188 -7.96 39.42 8.12
CA LEU A 188 -7.93 40.26 6.92
C LEU A 188 -9.14 41.22 6.86
N SER A 189 -10.31 40.79 7.35
CA SER A 189 -11.56 41.54 7.27
C SER A 189 -11.55 42.79 8.16
N ASP A 190 -11.06 42.62 9.39
CA ASP A 190 -10.94 43.70 10.38
C ASP A 190 -9.55 44.38 10.36
N ASN A 191 -8.62 43.88 9.54
CA ASN A 191 -7.22 44.29 9.50
C ASN A 191 -6.58 44.30 10.89
N LYS A 192 -6.84 43.24 11.67
CA LYS A 192 -6.49 43.16 13.08
C LYS A 192 -5.47 42.05 13.33
N LEU A 193 -4.35 42.42 13.95
CA LEU A 193 -3.35 41.48 14.44
C LEU A 193 -3.55 41.22 15.94
N THR A 194 -3.81 39.96 16.29
CA THR A 194 -3.85 39.46 17.67
C THR A 194 -2.67 38.53 17.89
N LYS A 195 -2.10 38.50 19.09
CA LYS A 195 -1.04 37.55 19.44
C LYS A 195 -1.19 37.03 20.86
N THR A 196 -0.61 35.87 21.12
CA THR A 196 -0.55 35.30 22.47
C THR A 196 0.16 36.24 23.45
N ALA A 197 -0.13 36.09 24.74
CA ALA A 197 0.69 36.68 25.78
C ALA A 197 2.14 36.19 25.64
N ARG A 198 3.09 37.01 26.11
CA ARG A 198 4.52 36.70 26.06
C ARG A 198 4.78 35.34 26.72
N SER A 199 5.28 34.39 25.94
CA SER A 199 5.60 33.03 26.38
C SER A 199 6.99 32.61 25.91
N SER A 200 7.53 31.51 26.45
CA SER A 200 8.75 30.87 25.95
C SER A 200 8.47 29.52 25.28
N ILE A 201 7.19 29.15 25.13
CA ILE A 201 6.74 27.87 24.60
C ILE A 201 7.13 27.76 23.13
N VAL A 202 7.66 26.59 22.76
CA VAL A 202 7.99 26.27 21.37
C VAL A 202 6.92 25.36 20.78
N ASN A 203 6.06 25.93 19.95
CA ASN A 203 5.04 25.23 19.20
C ASN A 203 5.52 25.01 17.75
N LEU A 204 5.52 23.76 17.28
CA LEU A 204 6.01 23.39 15.96
C LEU A 204 4.89 23.09 14.94
N LYS A 205 3.68 22.78 15.42
CA LYS A 205 2.53 22.42 14.56
C LYS A 205 1.24 22.83 15.25
N ALA A 206 0.25 23.28 14.49
CA ALA A 206 -1.07 23.61 15.02
C ALA A 206 -2.19 23.17 14.06
N GLU A 207 -3.40 23.07 14.58
CA GLU A 207 -4.63 22.79 13.83
C GLU A 207 -5.81 23.54 14.45
N LEU A 208 -6.75 23.91 13.59
CA LEU A 208 -7.98 24.58 13.98
C LEU A 208 -9.09 23.55 14.23
N LEU A 209 -9.90 23.84 15.24
CA LEU A 209 -11.09 23.07 15.59
C LEU A 209 -12.25 24.03 15.80
N THR A 210 -13.39 23.76 15.16
CA THR A 210 -14.65 24.46 15.45
C THR A 210 -15.57 23.56 16.25
N TYR A 211 -15.97 23.98 17.44
CA TYR A 211 -16.90 23.26 18.30
C TYR A 211 -17.86 24.23 19.00
N HIS A 212 -19.17 23.94 18.96
CA HIS A 212 -20.22 24.83 19.51
C HIS A 212 -20.12 26.29 19.02
N ASN A 213 -19.85 26.50 17.74
CA ASN A 213 -19.62 27.82 17.11
C ASN A 213 -18.46 28.62 17.74
N GLN A 214 -17.54 27.96 18.42
CA GLN A 214 -16.29 28.54 18.88
C GLN A 214 -15.13 27.91 18.13
N GLU A 215 -14.22 28.76 17.67
CA GLU A 215 -12.97 28.34 17.06
C GLU A 215 -11.89 28.21 18.14
N TYR A 216 -11.15 27.11 18.06
CA TYR A 216 -10.00 26.81 18.89
C TYR A 216 -8.79 26.50 18.02
N LEU A 217 -7.61 26.78 18.56
CA LEU A 217 -6.33 26.41 17.96
C LEU A 217 -5.62 25.42 18.89
N LEU A 218 -5.47 24.18 18.44
CA LEU A 218 -4.71 23.15 19.15
C LEU A 218 -3.23 23.25 18.77
N ALA A 219 -2.33 23.27 19.76
CA ALA A 219 -0.91 23.04 19.50
C ALA A 219 -0.66 21.54 19.35
N LYS A 220 -0.44 21.09 18.12
CA LYS A 220 -0.23 19.68 17.79
C LYS A 220 1.16 19.17 18.15
N LYS A 221 2.17 20.04 18.24
CA LYS A 221 3.51 19.63 18.64
C LYS A 221 4.17 20.69 19.50
N VAL A 222 4.36 20.40 20.78
CA VAL A 222 5.06 21.29 21.73
C VAL A 222 6.30 20.59 22.24
N ILE A 223 7.44 21.28 22.23
CA ILE A 223 8.72 20.71 22.65
C ILE A 223 9.31 21.48 23.84
N ALA A 224 9.98 20.74 24.73
CA ALA A 224 10.80 21.29 25.79
C ALA A 224 12.20 21.63 25.22
N ALA A 225 12.45 22.92 24.98
CA ALA A 225 13.73 23.41 24.44
C ALA A 225 14.78 23.71 25.52
N GLY A 226 14.39 23.83 26.80
CA GLY A 226 15.29 23.93 27.95
C GLY A 226 16.07 25.24 28.08
N ASN A 227 15.49 26.38 27.70
CA ASN A 227 16.15 27.70 27.76
C ASN A 227 15.60 28.63 28.84
N THR A 228 14.46 28.29 29.43
CA THR A 228 13.62 29.13 30.30
C THR A 228 12.93 28.28 31.34
N VAL A 229 12.70 28.86 32.51
CA VAL A 229 12.12 28.14 33.66
C VAL A 229 10.81 28.77 34.11
N SER A 230 9.94 27.98 34.69
CA SER A 230 8.75 28.44 35.41
C SER A 230 9.12 29.03 36.78
N PRO A 231 8.25 29.81 37.44
CA PRO A 231 8.55 30.34 38.77
C PRO A 231 8.77 29.22 39.80
N GLY A 232 8.01 28.13 39.70
CA GLY A 232 8.17 26.97 40.58
C GLY A 232 9.50 26.25 40.33
N GLU A 233 9.88 26.06 39.07
CA GLU A 233 11.18 25.49 38.69
C GLU A 233 12.33 26.37 39.19
N SER A 234 12.25 27.69 38.97
CA SER A 234 13.27 28.65 39.40
C SER A 234 13.52 28.59 40.91
N GLU A 235 12.45 28.54 41.72
CA GLU A 235 12.56 28.41 43.17
C GLU A 235 13.15 27.05 43.58
N GLY A 236 12.82 25.98 42.86
CA GLY A 236 13.45 24.67 43.04
C GLY A 236 14.95 24.67 42.74
N LEU A 237 15.36 25.30 41.64
CA LEU A 237 16.77 25.41 41.24
C LEU A 237 17.57 26.24 42.27
N LYS A 238 17.01 27.39 42.68
CA LYS A 238 17.61 28.31 43.66
C LYS A 238 17.87 27.65 45.02
N ASN A 239 16.97 26.77 45.45
CA ASN A 239 17.08 26.08 46.75
C ASN A 239 17.86 24.76 46.68
N SER A 240 18.39 24.39 45.52
CA SER A 240 19.17 23.16 45.36
C SER A 240 20.50 23.22 46.09
N ARG A 241 20.95 22.06 46.59
CA ARG A 241 22.30 21.89 47.16
C ARG A 241 23.33 21.40 46.12
N ASN A 242 22.87 21.04 44.93
CA ASN A 242 23.73 20.56 43.86
C ASN A 242 24.34 21.76 43.11
N LYS A 243 25.67 21.72 42.90
CA LYS A 243 26.43 22.80 42.27
C LYS A 243 26.00 23.07 40.83
N ASP A 244 25.74 22.03 40.05
CA ASP A 244 25.35 22.14 38.65
C ASP A 244 23.94 22.73 38.53
N THR A 245 23.04 22.36 39.45
CA THR A 245 21.69 22.96 39.53
C THR A 245 21.73 24.45 39.89
N LEU A 246 22.62 24.85 40.81
CA LEU A 246 22.81 26.26 41.15
C LEU A 246 23.43 27.05 39.99
N GLN A 247 24.37 26.46 39.24
CA GLN A 247 24.88 27.07 38.02
C GLN A 247 23.77 27.28 36.99
N MET A 248 22.91 26.27 36.79
CA MET A 248 21.74 26.39 35.92
C MET A 248 20.76 27.49 36.38
N TYR A 249 20.56 27.67 37.68
CA TYR A 249 19.80 28.80 38.21
C TYR A 249 20.43 30.14 37.80
N GLU A 250 21.73 30.31 38.00
CA GLU A 250 22.42 31.55 37.64
C GLU A 250 22.30 31.89 36.14
N GLU A 251 22.27 30.88 35.27
CA GLU A 251 22.09 31.03 33.82
C GLU A 251 20.64 31.34 33.40
N THR A 252 19.65 30.96 34.21
CA THR A 252 18.22 31.02 33.86
C THR A 252 17.39 32.00 34.69
N LYS A 253 17.94 32.58 35.78
CA LYS A 253 17.22 33.47 36.71
C LYS A 253 16.59 34.70 36.07
N ASP A 254 17.12 35.16 34.93
CA ASP A 254 16.59 36.31 34.18
C ASP A 254 15.58 35.90 33.09
N ARG A 255 15.28 34.60 32.98
CA ARG A 255 14.46 33.98 31.94
C ARG A 255 13.31 33.16 32.54
N ILE A 256 12.63 33.77 33.51
CA ILE A 256 11.47 33.17 34.19
C ILE A 256 10.19 33.54 33.44
N TYR A 257 9.44 32.53 33.02
CA TYR A 257 8.16 32.68 32.30
C TYR A 257 7.07 31.89 33.02
N GLN A 258 5.80 32.29 32.89
CA GLN A 258 4.70 31.57 33.55
C GLN A 258 4.71 30.06 33.26
N PHE A 259 5.03 29.70 32.02
CA PHE A 259 5.25 28.34 31.56
C PHE A 259 6.67 28.27 30.98
N GLY A 260 7.55 27.51 31.63
CA GLY A 260 8.93 27.30 31.19
C GLY A 260 9.01 26.28 30.05
N ASP A 261 10.11 26.28 29.29
CA ASP A 261 10.35 25.32 28.20
C ASP A 261 11.21 24.12 28.65
N PHE A 262 11.28 23.84 29.95
CA PHE A 262 11.74 22.54 30.51
C PHE A 262 10.64 21.48 30.57
N ALA A 263 9.43 21.84 30.15
CA ALA A 263 8.30 20.95 30.01
C ALA A 263 7.71 21.04 28.60
N SER A 264 7.00 19.99 28.21
CA SER A 264 6.07 20.02 27.08
C SER A 264 4.64 20.12 27.61
N TYR A 265 3.70 20.48 26.74
CA TYR A 265 2.34 20.83 27.17
C TYR A 265 1.28 20.36 26.18
N ILE A 266 0.08 20.07 26.69
CA ILE A 266 -1.13 20.07 25.87
C ILE A 266 -1.71 21.49 25.96
N LEU A 267 -1.81 22.16 24.81
CA LEU A 267 -2.24 23.55 24.71
C LEU A 267 -3.40 23.68 23.75
N LEU A 268 -4.49 24.29 24.23
CA LEU A 268 -5.62 24.70 23.41
C LEU A 268 -5.81 26.20 23.61
N TYR A 269 -5.87 26.94 22.51
CA TYR A 269 -6.13 28.37 22.52
C TYR A 269 -7.57 28.66 22.05
N ASP A 270 -8.20 29.67 22.63
CA ASP A 270 -9.45 30.23 22.15
C ASP A 270 -9.23 31.15 20.94
N ASN A 271 -10.31 31.65 20.36
CA ASN A 271 -10.31 32.58 19.24
C ASN A 271 -9.53 33.91 19.50
N ASN A 272 -9.27 34.25 20.77
CA ASN A 272 -8.49 35.42 21.17
C ASN A 272 -7.02 35.09 21.48
N LEU A 273 -6.58 33.87 21.15
CA LEU A 273 -5.25 33.33 21.46
C LEU A 273 -4.92 33.32 22.96
N LYS A 274 -5.93 33.14 23.81
CA LYS A 274 -5.76 32.83 25.24
C LYS A 274 -5.91 31.34 25.46
N PHE A 275 -5.28 30.80 26.49
CA PHE A 275 -5.48 29.39 26.82
C PHE A 275 -6.95 29.11 27.18
N ALA A 276 -7.55 28.13 26.52
CA ALA A 276 -8.91 27.69 26.79
C ALA A 276 -9.03 26.95 28.14
N PHE A 277 -7.93 26.39 28.61
CA PHE A 277 -7.78 25.79 29.94
C PHE A 277 -6.32 25.94 30.42
N THR A 278 -6.05 25.73 31.70
CA THR A 278 -4.68 25.75 32.23
C THR A 278 -3.82 24.67 31.55
N PRO A 279 -2.73 25.02 30.85
CA PRO A 279 -1.86 24.06 30.16
C PRO A 279 -1.59 22.78 30.95
N VAL A 280 -1.80 21.62 30.34
CA VAL A 280 -1.48 20.33 30.96
C VAL A 280 0.00 20.06 30.76
N GLU A 281 0.75 20.13 31.85
CA GLU A 281 2.22 20.12 31.85
C GLU A 281 2.82 18.70 31.95
N PHE A 282 3.85 18.45 31.15
CA PHE A 282 4.66 17.23 31.16
C PHE A 282 6.14 17.59 31.36
N PHE A 283 6.52 17.73 32.63
CA PHE A 283 7.87 18.11 33.03
C PHE A 283 8.93 17.10 32.56
N GLY A 284 10.01 17.62 31.98
CA GLY A 284 11.19 16.85 31.58
C GLY A 284 11.93 17.50 30.42
N TRP A 285 13.24 17.62 30.58
CA TRP A 285 14.12 18.13 29.53
C TRP A 285 14.05 17.22 28.31
N THR A 286 13.92 17.81 27.12
CA THR A 286 13.70 17.12 25.83
C THR A 286 12.38 16.37 25.68
N ASN A 287 11.42 16.58 26.60
CA ASN A 287 10.06 16.08 26.38
C ASN A 287 9.40 16.79 25.20
N TYR A 288 8.48 16.09 24.57
CA TYR A 288 7.56 16.68 23.62
C TYR A 288 6.17 16.09 23.79
N THR A 289 5.17 16.83 23.34
CA THR A 289 3.80 16.36 23.18
C THR A 289 3.45 16.39 21.71
N LEU A 290 2.78 15.34 21.25
CA LEU A 290 2.01 15.36 20.01
C LEU A 290 0.55 15.31 20.37
N SER A 291 -0.29 16.15 19.76
CA SER A 291 -1.72 16.20 20.04
C SER A 291 -2.52 16.23 18.75
N GLU A 292 -3.65 15.54 18.78
CA GLU A 292 -4.61 15.41 17.68
C GLU A 292 -6.04 15.51 18.26
N ILE A 293 -7.03 15.79 17.42
CA ILE A 293 -8.45 15.81 17.81
C ILE A 293 -9.14 14.52 17.40
N ILE A 294 -9.75 13.83 18.37
CA ILE A 294 -10.58 12.66 18.14
C ILE A 294 -12.02 12.92 18.57
N THR A 295 -12.99 12.39 17.84
CA THR A 295 -14.41 12.49 18.15
C THR A 295 -14.91 11.13 18.67
N ILE A 296 -15.40 11.11 19.90
CA ILE A 296 -16.00 9.92 20.53
C ILE A 296 -17.45 10.27 20.85
N GLU A 297 -18.39 9.51 20.29
CA GLU A 297 -19.84 9.77 20.45
C GLU A 297 -20.23 11.22 20.09
N ASP A 298 -19.72 11.73 18.96
CA ASP A 298 -19.93 13.11 18.47
C ASP A 298 -19.37 14.23 19.36
N ILE A 299 -18.59 13.89 20.40
CA ILE A 299 -17.91 14.85 21.27
C ILE A 299 -16.41 14.87 20.95
N PRO A 300 -15.81 16.04 20.71
CA PRO A 300 -14.37 16.15 20.48
C PRO A 300 -13.57 16.06 21.78
N TYR A 301 -12.46 15.33 21.70
CA TYR A 301 -11.46 15.15 22.74
C TYR A 301 -10.07 15.41 22.14
N ILE A 302 -9.10 15.67 23.01
CA ILE A 302 -7.69 15.77 22.64
C ILE A 302 -7.04 14.43 22.99
N ILE A 303 -6.47 13.77 21.99
CA ILE A 303 -5.59 12.63 22.17
C ILE A 303 -4.15 13.12 22.06
N SER A 304 -3.32 12.78 23.03
CA SER A 304 -1.93 13.22 23.09
C SER A 304 -0.96 12.08 23.37
N LEU A 305 0.19 12.13 22.71
CA LEU A 305 1.36 11.33 23.02
C LEU A 305 2.39 12.24 23.72
N SER A 306 2.79 11.88 24.93
CA SER A 306 3.91 12.52 25.64
C SER A 306 5.11 11.59 25.62
N ASN A 307 6.25 12.06 25.09
CA ASN A 307 7.47 11.27 24.94
C ASN A 307 8.72 12.15 25.20
N SER A 308 9.91 11.55 25.27
CA SER A 308 11.21 12.20 25.51
C SER A 308 12.20 11.87 24.39
N GLN A 309 13.04 12.84 23.97
CA GLN A 309 14.02 12.61 22.89
C GLN A 309 15.30 11.88 23.35
N ILE A 310 15.65 11.94 24.64
CA ILE A 310 16.94 11.41 25.15
C ILE A 310 16.75 10.32 26.21
N GLU A 311 15.66 10.35 26.98
CA GLU A 311 15.48 9.43 28.11
C GLU A 311 14.95 8.05 27.66
N ASN A 312 15.83 7.17 27.19
CA ASN A 312 15.53 5.79 26.77
C ASN A 312 14.79 4.92 27.82
N ASN A 313 14.68 5.36 29.07
CA ASN A 313 14.04 4.61 30.15
C ASN A 313 12.64 5.12 30.54
N LYS A 314 12.19 6.27 30.02
CA LYS A 314 10.81 6.74 30.22
C LYS A 314 9.95 6.29 29.06
N LYS A 315 9.03 5.37 29.32
CA LYS A 315 8.02 4.99 28.34
C LYS A 315 7.09 6.17 28.07
N ALA A 316 6.79 6.39 26.80
CA ALA A 316 5.83 7.38 26.37
C ALA A 316 4.45 7.13 27.02
N LYS A 317 3.64 8.17 27.09
CA LYS A 317 2.27 8.11 27.63
C LYS A 317 1.29 8.53 26.56
N ILE A 318 0.16 7.82 26.48
CA ILE A 318 -0.98 8.18 25.64
C ILE A 318 -2.07 8.70 26.58
N ILE A 319 -2.53 9.92 26.31
CA ILE A 319 -3.42 10.68 27.20
C ILE A 319 -4.66 11.11 26.41
N LEU A 320 -5.84 10.80 26.93
CA LEU A 320 -7.11 11.32 26.44
C LEU A 320 -7.62 12.39 27.40
N SER A 321 -7.83 13.60 26.91
CA SER A 321 -8.38 14.73 27.68
C SER A 321 -9.55 15.38 26.97
N ASN A 322 -10.44 16.02 27.74
CA ASN A 322 -11.50 16.84 27.16
C ASN A 322 -10.99 18.25 26.79
N LEU A 323 -11.84 19.04 26.12
CA LEU A 323 -11.52 20.42 25.74
C LEU A 323 -11.43 21.39 26.93
N GLN A 324 -11.61 20.92 28.17
CA GLN A 324 -11.38 21.67 29.41
C GLN A 324 -10.04 21.30 30.07
N GLY A 325 -9.22 20.46 29.43
CA GLY A 325 -7.91 20.03 29.92
C GLY A 325 -7.96 18.96 31.01
N GLN A 326 -9.14 18.38 31.29
CA GLN A 326 -9.25 17.29 32.25
C GLN A 326 -8.80 15.98 31.59
N VAL A 327 -7.81 15.32 32.18
CA VAL A 327 -7.34 14.00 31.74
C VAL A 327 -8.36 12.95 32.16
N LEU A 328 -9.00 12.31 31.17
CA LEU A 328 -10.02 11.28 31.37
C LEU A 328 -9.39 9.89 31.46
N LYS A 329 -8.40 9.62 30.61
CA LYS A 329 -7.68 8.34 30.57
C LYS A 329 -6.23 8.57 30.23
N GLN A 330 -5.36 7.76 30.83
CA GLN A 330 -3.93 7.76 30.54
C GLN A 330 -3.41 6.34 30.60
N ILE A 331 -2.65 5.94 29.59
CA ILE A 331 -1.94 4.66 29.55
C ILE A 331 -0.46 4.88 29.25
N THR A 332 0.35 3.92 29.64
CA THR A 332 1.75 3.85 29.20
C THR A 332 1.80 3.20 27.82
N ALA A 333 2.48 3.84 26.88
CA ALA A 333 2.68 3.33 25.53
C ALA A 333 3.41 1.99 25.58
N LEU A 334 3.00 1.07 24.70
CA LEU A 334 3.62 -0.25 24.57
C LEU A 334 5.00 -0.16 23.91
N TYR A 335 5.16 0.79 22.99
CA TYR A 335 6.35 1.02 22.19
C TYR A 335 6.71 2.50 22.16
N ASP A 336 7.90 2.80 21.66
CA ASP A 336 8.33 4.17 21.42
C ASP A 336 7.73 4.65 20.08
N TYR A 337 6.89 5.68 20.19
CA TYR A 337 6.20 6.28 19.06
C TYR A 337 6.76 7.66 18.76
N ASP A 338 6.90 7.95 17.47
CA ASP A 338 7.45 9.21 16.97
C ASP A 338 6.38 10.12 16.39
N ASN A 339 5.25 9.56 15.96
CA ASN A 339 4.12 10.31 15.41
C ASN A 339 2.77 9.78 15.91
N LEU A 340 1.80 10.68 15.94
CA LEU A 340 0.40 10.45 16.29
C LEU A 340 -0.46 11.08 15.19
N PHE A 341 -1.45 10.34 14.71
CA PHE A 341 -2.39 10.77 13.68
C PHE A 341 -3.82 10.34 14.04
N THR A 342 -4.79 11.03 13.46
CA THR A 342 -6.20 10.63 13.52
C THR A 342 -6.96 11.08 12.28
N ASN A 343 -7.98 10.31 11.90
CA ASN A 343 -9.00 10.72 10.94
C ASN A 343 -10.25 11.30 11.64
N GLY A 344 -10.16 11.55 12.95
CA GLY A 344 -11.26 11.96 13.82
C GLY A 344 -11.97 10.79 14.51
N LYS A 345 -11.65 9.53 14.18
CA LYS A 345 -12.24 8.34 14.80
C LYS A 345 -11.20 7.34 15.29
N GLU A 346 -10.18 7.08 14.49
CA GLU A 346 -9.12 6.13 14.80
C GLU A 346 -7.90 6.86 15.36
N ILE A 347 -7.21 6.22 16.31
CA ILE A 347 -5.95 6.71 16.86
C ILE A 347 -4.84 5.89 16.22
N VAL A 348 -3.97 6.53 15.47
CA VAL A 348 -2.87 5.85 14.75
C VAL A 348 -1.55 6.36 15.27
N LEU A 349 -0.75 5.45 15.84
CA LEU A 349 0.57 5.72 16.37
C LEU A 349 1.63 5.07 15.49
N HIS A 350 2.64 5.84 15.11
CA HIS A 350 3.75 5.36 14.29
C HIS A 350 5.01 5.21 15.14
N SER A 351 5.60 4.01 15.08
CA SER A 351 6.91 3.66 15.66
C SER A 351 7.91 3.47 14.52
N ALA A 352 9.19 3.27 14.84
CA ALA A 352 10.29 3.20 13.86
C ALA A 352 10.04 2.34 12.59
N ASP A 353 9.23 1.25 12.68
CA ASP A 353 8.89 0.42 11.51
C ASP A 353 7.45 -0.11 11.52
N ASN A 354 6.56 0.43 12.37
CA ASN A 354 5.20 -0.11 12.51
C ASN A 354 4.17 0.99 12.75
N LEU A 355 2.95 0.74 12.29
CA LEU A 355 1.75 1.48 12.68
C LEU A 355 0.94 0.65 13.68
N ASP A 356 0.58 1.27 14.79
CA ASP A 356 -0.30 0.71 15.80
C ASP A 356 -1.61 1.50 15.82
N ILE A 357 -2.73 0.80 15.63
CA ILE A 357 -4.08 1.38 15.59
C ILE A 357 -4.74 1.08 16.93
N TYR A 358 -5.15 2.14 17.61
CA TYR A 358 -5.83 2.09 18.90
C TYR A 358 -7.30 2.47 18.74
N SER A 359 -8.15 1.79 19.50
CA SER A 359 -9.56 2.17 19.70
C SER A 359 -9.69 3.41 20.59
N ASP A 360 -10.91 3.96 20.64
CA ASP A 360 -11.31 5.08 21.49
C ASP A 360 -11.03 4.85 22.98
N ASP A 361 -11.13 3.61 23.44
CA ASP A 361 -10.76 3.20 24.80
C ASP A 361 -9.25 2.99 25.00
N LEU A 362 -8.40 3.43 24.07
CA LEU A 362 -6.95 3.29 24.13
C LEU A 362 -6.48 1.83 24.25
N THR A 363 -7.20 0.87 23.67
CA THR A 363 -6.70 -0.50 23.52
C THR A 363 -6.13 -0.71 22.13
N LEU A 364 -5.02 -1.47 22.03
CA LEU A 364 -4.39 -1.77 20.75
C LEU A 364 -5.30 -2.74 19.97
N ALA A 365 -5.86 -2.26 18.87
CA ALA A 365 -6.77 -3.03 18.02
C ALA A 365 -6.01 -3.80 16.93
N GLU A 366 -5.08 -3.12 16.25
CA GLU A 366 -4.32 -3.69 15.14
C GLU A 366 -2.88 -3.15 15.11
N ARG A 367 -1.95 -3.98 14.63
CA ARG A 367 -0.58 -3.58 14.32
C ARG A 367 -0.23 -3.94 12.88
N ILE A 368 0.33 -2.98 12.17
CA ILE A 368 0.78 -3.12 10.78
C ILE A 368 2.29 -2.91 10.73
N ASP A 369 3.01 -3.99 10.44
CA ASP A 369 4.47 -3.97 10.35
C ASP A 369 4.97 -3.44 8.98
N LYS A 370 6.27 -3.11 8.92
CA LYS A 370 7.00 -2.64 7.72
C LYS A 370 6.53 -1.27 7.24
N ILE A 371 6.41 -0.33 8.16
CA ILE A 371 6.08 1.06 7.88
C ILE A 371 7.19 1.95 8.42
N SER A 372 8.17 2.23 7.54
CA SER A 372 9.33 3.05 7.86
C SER A 372 9.02 4.53 8.05
N ASN A 373 7.95 5.05 7.44
CA ASN A 373 7.53 6.44 7.59
C ASN A 373 6.01 6.56 7.41
N ALA A 374 5.40 7.51 8.10
CA ALA A 374 3.97 7.77 8.06
C ALA A 374 3.72 9.27 7.81
N CYS A 375 2.84 9.58 6.86
CA CYS A 375 2.54 10.97 6.49
C CYS A 375 1.20 11.46 7.05
N GLY A 376 0.27 10.55 7.33
CA GLY A 376 -1.02 10.86 7.94
C GLY A 376 -2.20 10.68 6.98
N PHE A 377 -3.32 11.30 7.32
CA PHE A 377 -4.61 11.15 6.64
C PHE A 377 -4.89 12.27 5.64
N PHE A 378 -5.33 11.91 4.44
CA PHE A 378 -5.63 12.81 3.32
C PHE A 378 -6.93 12.37 2.63
N ASP A 379 -7.84 13.30 2.31
CA ASP A 379 -9.03 12.99 1.49
C ASP A 379 -8.66 13.06 0.01
N ILE A 380 -8.08 11.99 -0.52
CA ILE A 380 -7.41 12.03 -1.84
C ILE A 380 -8.46 12.09 -2.95
N ASN A 381 -9.59 11.39 -2.79
CA ASN A 381 -10.66 11.35 -3.80
C ASN A 381 -11.84 12.29 -3.52
N ASN A 382 -11.73 13.17 -2.52
CA ASN A 382 -12.74 14.16 -2.13
C ASN A 382 -14.10 13.53 -1.78
N ASN A 383 -14.08 12.41 -1.06
CA ASN A 383 -15.28 11.70 -0.62
C ASN A 383 -15.56 11.85 0.89
N LYS A 384 -14.79 12.69 1.59
CA LYS A 384 -14.80 12.91 3.05
C LYS A 384 -14.27 11.74 3.89
N GLN A 385 -13.86 10.64 3.27
CA GLN A 385 -13.16 9.53 3.91
C GLN A 385 -11.67 9.65 3.62
N LYS A 386 -10.90 10.03 4.64
CA LYS A 386 -9.47 10.25 4.48
C LYS A 386 -8.72 8.92 4.39
N GLU A 387 -7.96 8.74 3.32
CA GLU A 387 -6.99 7.65 3.17
C GLU A 387 -5.70 7.96 3.94
N PHE A 388 -4.98 6.92 4.36
CA PHE A 388 -3.72 7.08 5.09
C PHE A 388 -2.51 6.83 4.18
N ILE A 389 -1.61 7.80 4.10
CA ILE A 389 -0.39 7.68 3.29
C ILE A 389 0.81 7.34 4.19
N ALA A 390 1.55 6.32 3.78
CA ALA A 390 2.75 5.83 4.46
C ALA A 390 3.81 5.35 3.47
N PHE A 391 5.00 5.03 3.98
CA PHE A 391 6.10 4.50 3.19
C PHE A 391 6.77 3.32 3.87
N ASN A 392 7.13 2.34 3.06
CA ASN A 392 8.03 1.26 3.43
C ASN A 392 9.28 1.33 2.56
N LYS A 393 10.33 1.99 3.07
CA LYS A 393 11.58 2.29 2.37
C LYS A 393 11.30 3.09 1.09
N ASN A 394 11.28 2.43 -0.06
CA ASN A 394 11.02 3.03 -1.37
C ASN A 394 9.63 2.70 -1.93
N GLU A 395 8.77 2.05 -1.15
CA GLU A 395 7.41 1.74 -1.52
C GLU A 395 6.45 2.77 -0.89
N LEU A 396 5.73 3.52 -1.72
CA LEU A 396 4.60 4.35 -1.33
C LEU A 396 3.41 3.43 -1.05
N ILE A 397 2.76 3.61 0.10
CA ILE A 397 1.62 2.82 0.55
C ILE A 397 0.45 3.76 0.83
N ILE A 398 -0.70 3.46 0.23
CA ILE A 398 -1.96 4.15 0.50
C ILE A 398 -2.92 3.13 1.10
N PHE A 399 -3.35 3.37 2.33
CA PHE A 399 -4.37 2.59 3.01
C PHE A 399 -5.73 3.25 2.83
N ALA A 400 -6.77 2.41 2.76
CA ALA A 400 -8.13 2.83 2.98
C ALA A 400 -8.29 3.48 4.37
N ASN A 401 -9.39 4.19 4.57
CA ASN A 401 -9.69 4.91 5.80
C ASN A 401 -9.85 4.01 7.04
N ASP A 402 -9.94 2.69 6.87
CA ASP A 402 -10.07 1.66 7.91
C ASP A 402 -8.89 0.68 7.93
N PHE A 403 -7.84 0.94 7.15
CA PHE A 403 -6.64 0.12 6.99
C PHE A 403 -6.83 -1.31 6.43
N HIS A 404 -8.05 -1.73 6.07
CA HIS A 404 -8.32 -3.09 5.59
C HIS A 404 -7.81 -3.30 4.16
N ASP A 405 -7.93 -2.27 3.33
CA ASP A 405 -7.49 -2.25 1.95
C ASP A 405 -6.25 -1.36 1.79
N ARG A 406 -5.31 -1.77 0.94
CA ARG A 406 -4.15 -0.95 0.59
C ARG A 406 -3.68 -1.16 -0.83
N THR A 407 -3.12 -0.11 -1.41
CA THR A 407 -2.39 -0.14 -2.69
C THR A 407 -0.96 0.30 -2.44
N THR A 408 -0.01 -0.28 -3.18
CA THR A 408 1.40 0.09 -3.06
C THR A 408 2.02 0.44 -4.41
N PHE A 409 3.03 1.29 -4.39
CA PHE A 409 3.80 1.68 -5.57
C PHE A 409 5.28 1.77 -5.23
N SER A 410 6.10 1.00 -5.94
CA SER A 410 7.56 1.04 -5.79
C SER A 410 8.15 2.22 -6.55
N ILE A 411 8.88 3.06 -5.84
CA ILE A 411 9.65 4.17 -6.39
C ILE A 411 11.10 3.72 -6.56
N GLU A 412 11.60 3.80 -7.78
CA GLU A 412 12.92 3.26 -8.14
C GLU A 412 14.00 4.34 -8.27
N GLN A 413 13.59 5.62 -8.33
CA GLN A 413 14.50 6.72 -8.65
C GLN A 413 15.33 7.19 -7.46
N GLU A 414 14.89 6.91 -6.24
CA GLU A 414 15.62 7.21 -5.01
C GLU A 414 15.56 6.05 -4.02
N PHE A 415 16.58 5.96 -3.16
CA PHE A 415 16.64 4.97 -2.09
C PHE A 415 15.64 5.27 -0.95
N ALA A 416 15.33 6.56 -0.72
CA ALA A 416 14.43 7.01 0.34
C ALA A 416 13.60 8.22 -0.15
N PRO A 417 12.60 7.99 -1.02
CA PRO A 417 11.75 9.02 -1.64
C PRO A 417 10.70 9.56 -0.66
N LEU A 418 11.13 9.87 0.57
CA LEU A 418 10.25 10.35 1.62
C LEU A 418 9.89 11.81 1.35
N PRO A 419 8.64 12.23 1.59
CA PRO A 419 8.25 13.62 1.46
C PRO A 419 9.06 14.48 2.44
N GLU A 420 9.59 15.58 1.94
CA GLU A 420 10.26 16.56 2.80
C GLU A 420 9.26 17.05 3.86
N ASP A 421 9.67 16.95 5.13
CA ASP A 421 8.87 17.35 6.29
C ASP A 421 7.50 16.66 6.42
N GLY A 422 7.30 15.55 5.70
CA GLY A 422 6.03 14.83 5.66
C GLY A 422 4.92 15.57 4.91
N ARG A 423 5.24 16.61 4.12
CA ARG A 423 4.22 17.36 3.36
C ARG A 423 3.82 16.59 2.11
N ILE A 424 2.52 16.38 1.97
CA ILE A 424 1.88 15.86 0.77
C ILE A 424 0.71 16.78 0.45
N GLU A 425 0.54 17.10 -0.83
CA GLU A 425 -0.57 17.90 -1.34
C GLU A 425 -1.50 17.01 -2.16
N VAL A 426 -2.80 17.09 -1.87
CA VAL A 426 -3.83 16.52 -2.73
C VAL A 426 -4.31 17.63 -3.67
N ILE A 427 -4.20 17.38 -4.97
CA ILE A 427 -4.53 18.35 -6.01
C ILE A 427 -5.48 17.74 -7.03
N HIS A 428 -6.27 18.59 -7.69
CA HIS A 428 -7.05 18.18 -8.86
C HIS A 428 -6.34 18.65 -10.12
N HIS A 429 -5.81 17.71 -10.90
CA HIS A 429 -5.01 18.00 -12.09
C HIS A 429 -5.58 17.25 -13.30
N GLN A 430 -5.92 17.99 -14.37
CA GLN A 430 -6.44 17.42 -15.62
C GLN A 430 -7.67 16.50 -15.43
N GLY A 431 -8.59 16.87 -14.54
CA GLY A 431 -9.80 16.10 -14.27
C GLY A 431 -9.59 14.86 -13.39
N ARG A 432 -8.39 14.68 -12.82
CA ARG A 432 -8.03 13.57 -11.93
C ARG A 432 -7.62 14.09 -10.57
N ASN A 433 -7.87 13.26 -9.56
CA ASN A 433 -7.35 13.50 -8.23
C ASN A 433 -5.92 12.99 -8.16
N CYS A 434 -5.01 13.83 -7.72
CA CYS A 434 -3.58 13.55 -7.73
C CYS A 434 -2.95 13.83 -6.37
N ILE A 435 -1.86 13.11 -6.11
CA ILE A 435 -0.99 13.29 -4.96
C ILE A 435 0.29 13.92 -5.48
N PHE A 436 0.62 15.10 -4.97
CA PHE A 436 1.86 15.81 -5.26
C PHE A 436 2.71 15.88 -4.00
N TYR A 437 3.96 15.48 -4.10
CA TYR A 437 4.93 15.72 -3.04
C TYR A 437 6.34 15.83 -3.59
N ASN A 438 7.21 16.46 -2.81
CA ASN A 438 8.62 16.60 -3.11
C ASN A 438 9.46 15.77 -2.14
N SER A 439 10.41 15.04 -2.70
CA SER A 439 11.49 14.37 -1.97
C SER A 439 12.74 15.26 -1.98
N ARG A 440 13.86 14.69 -1.54
CA ARG A 440 15.16 15.38 -1.54
C ARG A 440 15.62 15.78 -2.94
N LEU A 441 15.42 14.95 -3.98
CA LEU A 441 15.95 15.22 -5.33
C LEU A 441 14.87 15.29 -6.41
N PHE A 442 13.63 14.86 -6.14
CA PHE A 442 12.56 14.85 -7.14
C PHE A 442 11.23 15.36 -6.62
N TYR A 443 10.43 15.89 -7.55
CA TYR A 443 8.99 16.06 -7.42
C TYR A 443 8.28 14.85 -8.02
N TYR A 444 7.25 14.37 -7.32
CA TYR A 444 6.41 13.26 -7.74
C TYR A 444 4.96 13.73 -7.89
N LEU A 445 4.36 13.38 -9.03
CA LEU A 445 2.93 13.57 -9.27
C LEU A 445 2.30 12.21 -9.58
N PHE A 446 1.36 11.79 -8.74
CA PHE A 446 0.64 10.54 -8.89
C PHE A 446 -0.85 10.76 -9.13
N SER A 447 -1.43 10.12 -10.15
CA SER A 447 -2.88 10.00 -10.31
C SER A 447 -3.42 8.92 -9.38
N TYR A 448 -4.52 9.22 -8.71
CA TYR A 448 -5.23 8.32 -7.81
C TYR A 448 -6.67 8.14 -8.24
N SER A 449 -7.13 6.90 -8.31
CA SER A 449 -8.54 6.58 -8.56
C SER A 449 -8.98 5.31 -7.85
N LYS A 450 -10.25 5.28 -7.42
CA LYS A 450 -10.86 4.09 -6.82
C LYS A 450 -11.24 3.07 -7.89
N ASN A 451 -10.78 1.83 -7.73
CA ASN A 451 -11.11 0.75 -8.64
C ASN A 451 -12.45 0.11 -8.23
N HIS A 452 -13.51 0.47 -8.95
CA HIS A 452 -14.86 -0.06 -8.71
C HIS A 452 -15.00 -1.56 -8.98
N TYR A 453 -14.02 -2.20 -9.62
CA TYR A 453 -14.01 -3.63 -9.91
C TYR A 453 -13.18 -4.45 -8.92
N ALA A 454 -12.56 -3.83 -7.92
CA ALA A 454 -11.73 -4.55 -6.94
C ALA A 454 -12.51 -5.65 -6.20
N TRP A 455 -13.80 -5.44 -5.90
CA TRP A 455 -14.66 -6.44 -5.26
C TRP A 455 -14.85 -7.72 -6.09
N LEU A 456 -14.64 -7.65 -7.42
CA LEU A 456 -14.74 -8.82 -8.32
C LEU A 456 -13.56 -9.79 -8.15
N LYS A 457 -12.51 -9.45 -7.39
CA LYS A 457 -11.34 -10.31 -7.16
C LYS A 457 -11.72 -11.73 -6.74
N TYR A 458 -12.47 -11.86 -5.65
CA TYR A 458 -12.83 -13.16 -5.10
C TYR A 458 -13.90 -13.88 -5.93
N PRO A 459 -14.98 -13.21 -6.41
CA PRO A 459 -15.92 -13.81 -7.36
C PRO A 459 -15.25 -14.32 -8.63
N PHE A 460 -14.27 -13.59 -9.18
CA PHE A 460 -13.52 -13.99 -10.36
C PHE A 460 -12.73 -15.28 -10.10
N TYR A 461 -12.00 -15.36 -8.98
CA TYR A 461 -11.26 -16.58 -8.63
C TYR A 461 -12.19 -17.77 -8.33
N ALA A 462 -13.35 -17.54 -7.71
CA ALA A 462 -14.35 -18.58 -7.49
C ALA A 462 -14.91 -19.10 -8.82
N LEU A 463 -15.21 -18.21 -9.77
CA LEU A 463 -15.68 -18.58 -11.10
C LEU A 463 -14.62 -19.36 -11.89
N MET A 464 -13.35 -18.96 -11.78
CA MET A 464 -12.23 -19.65 -12.41
C MET A 464 -12.01 -21.06 -11.82
N MET A 465 -12.14 -21.20 -10.50
CA MET A 465 -12.09 -22.52 -9.85
C MET A 465 -13.24 -23.42 -10.33
N LEU A 466 -14.45 -22.88 -10.43
CA LEU A 466 -15.61 -23.60 -10.97
C LEU A 466 -15.40 -24.00 -12.44
N PHE A 467 -14.80 -23.13 -13.25
CA PHE A 467 -14.46 -23.42 -14.64
C PHE A 467 -13.49 -24.60 -14.75
N TRP A 468 -12.39 -24.60 -13.99
CA TRP A 468 -11.43 -25.72 -14.00
C TRP A 468 -12.03 -27.01 -13.48
N PHE A 469 -12.81 -26.94 -12.41
CA PHE A 469 -13.52 -28.09 -11.89
C PHE A 469 -14.48 -28.69 -12.93
N GLY A 470 -15.26 -27.84 -13.61
CA GLY A 470 -16.17 -28.24 -14.67
C GLY A 470 -15.45 -28.88 -15.87
N LEU A 471 -14.34 -28.28 -16.31
CA LEU A 471 -13.52 -28.80 -17.40
C LEU A 471 -12.95 -30.19 -17.06
N LEU A 472 -12.35 -30.34 -15.88
CA LEU A 472 -11.78 -31.62 -15.44
C LEU A 472 -12.88 -32.69 -15.26
N PHE A 473 -14.03 -32.32 -14.70
CA PHE A 473 -15.18 -33.21 -14.60
C PHE A 473 -15.64 -33.71 -15.98
N PHE A 474 -15.68 -32.82 -16.97
CA PHE A 474 -16.06 -33.18 -18.33
C PHE A 474 -15.06 -34.14 -18.98
N VAL A 475 -13.75 -33.89 -18.80
CA VAL A 475 -12.67 -34.77 -19.28
C VAL A 475 -12.79 -36.17 -18.66
N VAL A 476 -12.95 -36.26 -17.33
CA VAL A 476 -13.11 -37.55 -16.65
C VAL A 476 -14.36 -38.28 -17.13
N LYS A 477 -15.49 -37.57 -17.27
CA LYS A 477 -16.75 -38.16 -17.76
C LYS A 477 -16.63 -38.65 -19.20
N TYR A 478 -15.97 -37.88 -20.06
CA TYR A 478 -15.72 -38.25 -21.45
C TYR A 478 -14.82 -39.49 -21.54
N ASN A 479 -13.70 -39.49 -20.80
CA ASN A 479 -12.78 -40.63 -20.77
C ASN A 479 -13.45 -41.88 -20.20
N THR A 480 -14.30 -41.74 -19.18
CA THR A 480 -15.04 -42.87 -18.60
C THR A 480 -16.01 -43.48 -19.63
N LYS A 481 -16.78 -42.65 -20.34
CA LYS A 481 -17.67 -43.11 -21.42
C LYS A 481 -16.91 -43.77 -22.56
N ARG A 482 -15.75 -43.21 -22.94
CA ARG A 482 -14.88 -43.80 -23.94
C ARG A 482 -14.38 -45.18 -23.47
N LEU A 483 -13.91 -45.27 -22.22
CA LEU A 483 -13.46 -46.53 -21.62
C LEU A 483 -14.58 -47.58 -21.57
N GLU A 484 -15.81 -47.18 -21.26
CA GLU A 484 -16.97 -48.08 -21.28
C GLU A 484 -17.28 -48.59 -22.69
N LYS A 485 -17.22 -47.73 -23.72
CA LYS A 485 -17.39 -48.16 -25.11
C LYS A 485 -16.27 -49.09 -25.57
N ASP A 486 -15.02 -48.75 -25.25
CA ASP A 486 -13.87 -49.58 -25.58
C ASP A 486 -13.97 -50.93 -24.86
N LYS A 487 -14.43 -50.95 -23.60
CA LYS A 487 -14.71 -52.18 -22.84
C LYS A 487 -15.82 -53.02 -23.49
N GLN A 488 -16.94 -52.42 -23.89
CA GLN A 488 -18.04 -53.13 -24.56
C GLN A 488 -17.61 -53.69 -25.92
N HIS A 489 -16.82 -52.93 -26.69
CA HIS A 489 -16.26 -53.40 -27.95
C HIS A 489 -15.30 -54.58 -27.72
N LEU A 490 -14.45 -54.50 -26.70
CA LEU A 490 -13.54 -55.57 -26.32
C LEU A 490 -14.28 -56.82 -25.84
N GLU A 491 -15.34 -56.66 -25.04
CA GLU A 491 -16.24 -57.74 -24.63
C GLU A 491 -16.92 -58.40 -25.84
N SER A 492 -17.37 -57.61 -26.82
CA SER A 492 -17.93 -58.13 -28.08
C SER A 492 -16.90 -58.94 -28.86
N ILE A 493 -15.67 -58.44 -29.02
CA ILE A 493 -14.59 -59.15 -29.72
C ILE A 493 -14.23 -60.44 -28.98
N ILE A 494 -14.12 -60.40 -27.65
CA ILE A 494 -13.83 -61.58 -26.84
C ILE A 494 -14.94 -62.62 -27.02
N ASN A 495 -16.20 -62.21 -27.00
CA ASN A 495 -17.32 -63.13 -27.15
C ASN A 495 -17.38 -63.74 -28.55
N GLU A 496 -17.14 -62.94 -29.60
CA GLU A 496 -17.03 -63.39 -30.98
C GLU A 496 -15.88 -64.39 -31.15
N ARG A 497 -14.68 -64.08 -30.63
CA ARG A 497 -13.51 -64.98 -30.66
C ARG A 497 -13.75 -66.26 -29.85
N THR A 498 -14.47 -66.16 -28.74
CA THR A 498 -14.81 -67.32 -27.91
C THR A 498 -15.81 -68.23 -28.64
N LEU A 499 -16.79 -67.66 -29.34
CA LEU A 499 -17.72 -68.41 -30.21
C LEU A 499 -17.00 -69.03 -31.41
N GLU A 500 -16.12 -68.28 -32.07
CA GLU A 500 -15.30 -68.77 -33.19
C GLU A 500 -14.41 -69.94 -32.75
N LEU A 501 -13.75 -69.83 -31.58
CA LEU A 501 -12.94 -70.90 -31.01
C LEU A 501 -13.78 -72.12 -30.64
N LYS A 502 -14.98 -71.93 -30.09
CA LYS A 502 -15.90 -73.03 -29.78
C LYS A 502 -16.32 -73.76 -31.05
N TYR A 503 -16.69 -73.02 -32.09
CA TYR A 503 -17.05 -73.58 -33.39
C TYR A 503 -15.88 -74.32 -34.06
N LYS A 504 -14.68 -73.73 -34.03
CA LYS A 504 -13.45 -74.40 -34.51
C LYS A 504 -13.14 -75.66 -33.72
N ASN A 505 -13.33 -75.66 -32.40
CA ASN A 505 -13.15 -76.85 -31.57
C ASN A 505 -14.17 -77.95 -31.90
N GLU A 506 -15.43 -77.59 -32.17
CA GLU A 506 -16.46 -78.54 -32.62
C GLU A 506 -16.13 -79.10 -34.01
N GLN A 507 -15.69 -78.27 -34.96
CA GLN A 507 -15.22 -78.74 -36.27
C GLN A 507 -13.97 -79.62 -36.16
N LEU A 508 -13.03 -79.29 -35.29
CA LEU A 508 -11.84 -80.11 -35.04
C LEU A 508 -12.22 -81.46 -34.41
N ALA A 509 -13.22 -81.51 -33.53
CA ALA A 509 -13.74 -82.76 -32.99
C ALA A 509 -14.33 -83.63 -34.11
N LEU A 510 -15.16 -83.04 -34.99
CA LEU A 510 -15.72 -83.73 -36.16
C LEU A 510 -14.63 -84.21 -37.14
N GLN A 511 -13.63 -83.39 -37.44
CA GLN A 511 -12.49 -83.79 -38.28
C GLN A 511 -11.67 -84.89 -37.64
N LYS A 512 -11.48 -84.85 -36.32
CA LYS A 512 -10.78 -85.90 -35.58
C LYS A 512 -11.53 -87.22 -35.66
N ASP A 513 -12.86 -87.20 -35.57
CA ASP A 513 -13.71 -88.37 -35.74
C ASP A 513 -13.66 -88.89 -37.19
N GLU A 514 -13.74 -88.01 -38.20
CA GLU A 514 -13.58 -88.38 -39.61
C GLU A 514 -12.20 -88.98 -39.92
N ILE A 515 -11.12 -88.42 -39.35
CA ILE A 515 -9.77 -88.96 -39.49
C ILE A 515 -9.69 -90.32 -38.80
N GLY A 516 -10.33 -90.50 -37.65
CA GLY A 516 -10.45 -91.80 -36.98
C GLY A 516 -11.11 -92.85 -37.88
N ILE A 517 -12.20 -92.49 -38.56
CA ILE A 517 -12.91 -93.35 -39.52
C ILE A 517 -12.02 -93.66 -40.73
N LYS A 518 -11.41 -92.64 -41.35
CA LYS A 518 -10.51 -92.81 -42.52
C LYS A 518 -9.27 -93.63 -42.19
N ALA A 519 -8.70 -93.47 -41.00
CA ALA A 519 -7.56 -94.25 -40.54
C ALA A 519 -7.92 -95.73 -40.42
N GLU A 520 -9.13 -96.04 -39.93
CA GLU A 520 -9.61 -97.42 -39.85
C GLU A 520 -9.92 -98.00 -41.24
N GLU A 521 -10.54 -97.23 -42.15
CA GLU A 521 -10.73 -97.63 -43.54
C GLU A 521 -9.39 -97.91 -44.27
N LEU A 522 -8.39 -97.06 -44.06
CA LEU A 522 -7.04 -97.26 -44.58
C LEU A 522 -6.40 -98.52 -44.00
N ARG A 523 -6.60 -98.79 -42.70
CA ARG A 523 -6.12 -100.02 -42.04
C ARG A 523 -6.74 -101.27 -42.67
N VAL A 524 -8.04 -101.22 -42.97
CA VAL A 524 -8.76 -102.31 -43.66
C VAL A 524 -8.26 -102.48 -45.10
N LYS A 525 -8.09 -101.39 -45.86
CA LYS A 525 -7.55 -101.45 -47.24
C LYS A 525 -6.11 -101.96 -47.29
N ASN A 526 -5.24 -101.55 -46.38
CA ASN A 526 -3.87 -102.06 -46.31
C ASN A 526 -3.84 -103.56 -46.03
N ARG A 527 -4.67 -104.04 -45.10
CA ARG A 527 -4.80 -105.49 -44.84
C ARG A 527 -5.25 -106.25 -46.09
N HIS A 528 -6.19 -105.69 -46.85
CA HIS A 528 -6.67 -106.28 -48.09
C HIS A 528 -5.59 -106.31 -49.19
N LEU A 529 -4.76 -105.27 -49.28
CA LEU A 529 -3.62 -105.22 -50.21
C LEU A 529 -2.52 -106.22 -49.83
N GLU A 530 -2.23 -106.39 -48.54
CA GLU A 530 -1.29 -107.43 -48.08
C GLU A 530 -1.78 -108.84 -48.42
N GLU A 531 -3.08 -109.10 -48.26
CA GLU A 531 -3.69 -110.38 -48.66
C GLU A 531 -3.60 -110.60 -50.17
N LEU A 532 -3.82 -109.54 -50.97
CA LEU A 532 -3.72 -109.59 -52.43
C LEU A 532 -2.28 -109.80 -52.92
N ASP A 533 -1.28 -109.16 -52.28
CA ASP A 533 0.14 -109.38 -52.61
C ASP A 533 0.55 -110.83 -52.28
N LYS A 534 0.08 -111.36 -51.16
CA LYS A 534 0.30 -112.74 -50.75
C LYS A 534 -0.34 -113.73 -51.73
N PHE A 535 -1.57 -113.45 -52.19
CA PHE A 535 -2.26 -114.23 -53.21
C PHE A 535 -1.52 -114.21 -54.55
N LYS A 536 -1.05 -113.02 -54.99
CA LYS A 536 -0.29 -112.86 -56.23
C LYS A 536 1.01 -113.66 -56.22
N ARG A 537 1.74 -113.65 -55.10
CA ARG A 537 2.97 -114.46 -54.93
C ARG A 537 2.71 -115.96 -55.01
N ILE A 538 1.61 -116.43 -54.42
CA ILE A 538 1.20 -117.83 -54.49
C ILE A 538 0.86 -118.20 -55.95
N LEU A 539 0.07 -117.39 -56.64
CA LEU A 539 -0.38 -117.67 -58.01
C LEU A 539 0.77 -117.69 -59.03
N ILE A 540 1.74 -116.78 -58.89
CA ILE A 540 2.97 -116.79 -59.71
C ILE A 540 3.79 -118.06 -59.44
N SER A 541 3.93 -118.47 -58.17
CA SER A 541 4.63 -119.70 -57.81
C SER A 541 3.96 -120.95 -58.41
N THR A 542 2.64 -121.00 -58.47
CA THR A 542 1.89 -122.13 -59.03
C THR A 542 1.96 -122.18 -60.56
N LEU A 543 1.83 -121.03 -61.24
CA LEU A 543 1.91 -120.96 -62.71
C LEU A 543 3.29 -121.35 -63.25
N VAL A 544 4.37 -120.94 -62.57
CA VAL A 544 5.74 -121.31 -62.96
C VAL A 544 5.98 -122.81 -62.76
N HIS A 545 5.36 -123.41 -61.76
CA HIS A 545 5.45 -124.85 -61.51
C HIS A 545 4.72 -125.66 -62.60
N ASP A 546 3.53 -125.23 -63.02
CA ASP A 546 2.69 -126.00 -63.95
C ASP A 546 3.03 -125.80 -65.44
N LEU A 547 3.69 -124.69 -65.82
CA LEU A 547 4.18 -124.48 -67.20
C LEU A 547 5.45 -125.27 -67.53
N LYS A 548 6.21 -125.72 -66.52
CA LYS A 548 7.44 -126.48 -66.75
C LYS A 548 7.17 -127.92 -67.24
N ASN A 549 6.01 -128.48 -66.91
CA ASN A 549 5.67 -129.88 -67.19
C ASN A 549 5.20 -130.19 -68.63
N PRO A 550 4.36 -129.38 -69.31
CA PRO A 550 3.96 -129.68 -70.68
C PRO A 550 4.98 -129.26 -71.74
N LEU A 551 5.88 -128.31 -71.45
CA LEU A 551 6.91 -127.85 -72.39
C LEU A 551 8.01 -128.89 -72.66
N GLY A 552 8.26 -129.82 -71.74
CA GLY A 552 9.14 -130.97 -71.97
C GLY A 552 8.56 -132.01 -72.92
N GLN A 553 7.23 -132.09 -73.06
CA GLN A 553 6.57 -133.11 -73.89
C GLN A 553 6.33 -132.68 -75.35
N ILE A 554 6.46 -131.38 -75.68
CA ILE A 554 6.19 -130.86 -77.03
C ILE A 554 7.43 -130.90 -77.96
N MET A 555 8.66 -131.03 -77.44
CA MET A 555 9.85 -131.14 -78.31
C MET A 555 10.13 -132.55 -78.89
N MET A 556 9.38 -133.59 -78.54
CA MET A 556 9.61 -134.96 -79.02
C MET A 556 8.62 -135.48 -80.09
N LYS A 557 7.76 -134.63 -80.68
CA LYS A 557 6.93 -135.00 -81.85
C LYS A 557 6.70 -133.83 -82.82
N THR A 558 7.62 -133.64 -83.77
CA THR A 558 7.40 -133.22 -85.18
C THR A 558 8.77 -132.95 -85.82
N THR A 559 9.51 -133.99 -86.20
CA THR A 559 9.63 -134.40 -87.61
C THR A 559 8.43 -135.21 -88.08
N ASP A 560 7.61 -134.65 -88.99
CA ASP A 560 7.03 -135.29 -90.19
C ASP A 560 5.82 -134.53 -90.74
N LYS A 561 6.09 -133.55 -91.60
CA LYS A 561 5.61 -133.42 -92.99
C LYS A 561 5.92 -132.00 -93.49
N LYS A 562 6.43 -131.94 -94.73
CA LYS A 562 6.51 -130.81 -95.67
C LYS A 562 6.44 -129.38 -95.11
#